data_AF-A0A182U9R4-F1
#
_entry.id   AF-A0A182U9R4-F1
#
_cell.length_a   1.000
_cell.length_b   1.000
_cell.length_c   1.000
_cell.angle_alpha   90.00
_cell.angle_beta   90.00
_cell.angle_gamma   90.00
#
_symmetry.space_group_name_H-M   'P 1'
#
loop_
_entity.id
_entity.type
_entity.pdbx_description
1 polymer ?
#
loop_
_entity_poly.entity_id
_entity_poly.type
_entity_poly.pdbx_seq_one_letter_code
_entity_poly.pdbx_strand_id
1 'polypeptide(L)'
;MPTVGVKRDLLFKALGKTYTDDEFQKFCFEFGLELDEVTTEKQMITKEQGLVEAAKDASEEIIYRIDIPANRYDLLCLEGLVMGLQVFMGKIKFPRFTKVGPVGKGVAPQKLIVTKATAQIRPFAVAAVLRDITFTKDSYDSFIDLQDKLHQNICRKRTLVAIGTHDLDKLQGPFTFDAKSPKDI
;
A
#
# COMPACT_ATOMS: atom_id res chain seq x y z
N MET A 1 8.92 12.31 -8.44
CA MET A 1 8.75 11.82 -7.05
C MET A 1 7.72 10.69 -7.09
N PRO A 2 7.60 9.79 -6.09
CA PRO A 2 6.50 8.82 -6.11
C PRO A 2 5.16 9.57 -6.02
N THR A 3 4.28 9.34 -6.99
CA THR A 3 2.93 9.91 -7.01
C THR A 3 1.93 8.88 -6.50
N VAL A 4 0.97 9.33 -5.69
CA VAL A 4 -0.12 8.50 -5.18
C VAL A 4 -1.44 9.05 -5.72
N GLY A 5 -2.15 8.23 -6.49
CA GLY A 5 -3.54 8.51 -6.89
C GLY A 5 -4.50 8.10 -5.77
N VAL A 6 -5.30 9.04 -5.27
CA VAL A 6 -6.32 8.79 -4.25
C VAL A 6 -7.67 9.33 -4.69
N LYS A 7 -8.73 8.58 -4.42
CA LYS A 7 -10.11 9.04 -4.65
C LYS A 7 -10.42 10.18 -3.68
N ARG A 8 -10.76 11.35 -4.21
CA ARG A 8 -11.00 12.58 -3.44
C ARG A 8 -12.07 12.38 -2.38
N ASP A 9 -13.20 11.80 -2.76
CA ASP A 9 -14.35 11.70 -1.87
C ASP A 9 -14.08 10.71 -0.72
N LEU A 10 -13.32 9.64 -0.97
CA LEU A 10 -12.84 8.74 0.09
C LEU A 10 -11.84 9.44 1.02
N LEU A 11 -10.90 10.21 0.46
CA LEU A 11 -9.93 10.98 1.23
C LEU A 11 -10.63 11.97 2.18
N PHE A 12 -11.57 12.75 1.66
CA PHE A 12 -12.30 13.75 2.46
C PHE A 12 -13.19 13.12 3.51
N LYS A 13 -13.85 12.00 3.17
CA LYS A 13 -14.60 11.19 4.13
C LYS A 13 -13.69 10.70 5.26
N ALA A 14 -12.49 10.22 4.94
CA ALA A 14 -11.53 9.71 5.93
C ALA A 14 -10.91 10.83 6.79
N LEU A 15 -10.72 12.03 6.24
CA LEU A 15 -10.28 13.22 7.00
C LEU A 15 -11.40 13.86 7.84
N GLY A 16 -12.66 13.50 7.57
CA GLY A 16 -13.84 14.05 8.22
C GLY A 16 -14.09 15.53 7.88
N LYS A 17 -13.55 16.01 6.75
CA LYS A 17 -13.74 17.38 6.26
C LYS A 17 -13.66 17.38 4.73
N THR A 18 -14.56 18.12 4.11
CA THR A 18 -14.49 18.44 2.68
C THR A 18 -13.62 19.69 2.49
N TYR A 19 -12.75 19.65 1.49
CA TYR A 19 -11.89 20.76 1.12
C TYR A 19 -12.20 21.19 -0.31
N THR A 20 -11.96 22.46 -0.64
CA THR A 20 -11.80 22.85 -2.04
C THR A 20 -10.42 22.44 -2.55
N ASP A 21 -10.23 22.42 -3.87
CA ASP A 21 -8.93 22.07 -4.46
C ASP A 21 -7.82 23.02 -3.97
N ASP A 22 -8.08 24.33 -3.91
CA ASP A 22 -7.13 25.34 -3.41
C ASP A 22 -6.81 25.17 -1.91
N GLU A 23 -7.82 24.86 -1.09
CA GLU A 23 -7.62 24.61 0.34
C GLU A 23 -6.79 23.36 0.55
N PHE A 24 -7.07 22.30 -0.21
CA PHE A 24 -6.34 21.04 -0.11
C PHE A 24 -4.90 21.20 -0.61
N GLN A 25 -4.67 21.95 -1.69
CA GLN A 25 -3.33 22.24 -2.19
C GLN A 25 -2.48 23.00 -1.17
N LYS A 26 -3.04 24.04 -0.53
CA LYS A 26 -2.36 24.75 0.56
C LYS A 26 -2.03 23.83 1.73
N PHE A 27 -2.96 22.96 2.09
CA PHE A 27 -2.77 21.99 3.16
C PHE A 27 -1.68 20.95 2.85
N CYS A 28 -1.65 20.44 1.61
CA CYS A 28 -0.56 19.59 1.12
C CYS A 28 0.78 20.32 1.24
N PHE A 29 0.84 21.58 0.79
CA PHE A 29 2.05 22.38 0.83
C PHE A 29 2.57 22.59 2.26
N GLU A 30 1.69 22.90 3.22
CA GLU A 30 2.05 23.02 4.65
C GLU A 30 2.62 21.73 5.24
N PHE A 31 2.13 20.57 4.78
CA PHE A 31 2.64 19.26 5.19
C PHE A 31 3.90 18.81 4.42
N GLY A 32 4.26 19.51 3.34
CA GLY A 32 5.39 19.16 2.46
C GLY A 32 5.05 18.15 1.36
N LEU A 33 3.78 18.12 0.92
CA LEU A 33 3.29 17.38 -0.23
C LEU A 33 2.88 18.34 -1.35
N GLU A 34 2.70 17.81 -2.55
CA GLU A 34 2.25 18.58 -3.71
C GLU A 34 1.04 17.89 -4.35
N LEU A 35 -0.02 18.67 -4.63
CA LEU A 35 -1.13 18.19 -5.45
C LEU A 35 -0.76 18.45 -6.92
N ASP A 36 -0.42 17.39 -7.64
CA ASP A 36 0.11 17.43 -9.01
C ASP A 36 -1.00 17.62 -10.05
N GLU A 37 -1.96 16.69 -10.09
CA GLU A 37 -3.06 16.72 -11.06
C GLU A 37 -4.37 16.25 -10.39
N VAL A 38 -5.47 16.92 -10.75
CA VAL A 38 -6.84 16.48 -10.44
C VAL A 38 -7.41 15.89 -11.72
N THR A 39 -7.68 14.59 -11.71
CA THR A 39 -8.14 13.84 -12.89
C THR A 39 -9.31 12.93 -12.53
N THR A 40 -9.84 12.18 -13.47
CA THR A 40 -10.89 11.17 -13.27
C THR A 40 -10.44 9.84 -13.87
N GLU A 41 -10.99 8.70 -13.42
CA GLU A 41 -10.64 7.39 -14.02
C GLU A 41 -10.87 7.40 -15.53
N LYS A 42 -12.00 7.99 -15.96
CA LYS A 42 -12.35 8.16 -17.38
C LYS A 42 -11.30 8.95 -18.16
N GLN A 43 -10.80 10.05 -17.60
CA GLN A 43 -9.75 10.85 -18.25
C GLN A 43 -8.41 10.12 -18.28
N MET A 44 -8.06 9.39 -17.23
CA MET A 44 -6.82 8.59 -17.19
C MET A 44 -6.83 7.48 -18.24
N ILE A 45 -7.90 6.67 -18.32
CA ILE A 45 -8.04 5.60 -19.32
C ILE A 45 -7.98 6.16 -20.74
N THR A 46 -8.66 7.28 -20.98
CA THR A 46 -8.65 7.94 -22.31
C THR A 46 -7.26 8.43 -22.69
N LYS A 47 -6.48 8.96 -21.74
CA LYS A 47 -5.12 9.48 -21.94
C LYS A 47 -4.08 8.37 -22.12
N GLU A 48 -4.23 7.24 -21.44
CA GLU A 48 -3.29 6.12 -21.50
C GLU A 48 -3.55 5.17 -22.67
N GLN A 49 -4.81 4.88 -22.99
CA GLN A 49 -5.18 3.86 -23.99
C GLN A 49 -5.66 4.44 -25.32
N GLY A 50 -5.94 5.74 -25.39
CA GLY A 50 -6.36 6.43 -26.63
C GLY A 50 -7.72 5.99 -27.20
N LEU A 51 -8.44 5.10 -26.50
CA LEU A 51 -9.69 4.49 -26.95
C LEU A 51 -10.85 4.94 -26.07
N VAL A 52 -11.68 5.85 -26.60
CA VAL A 52 -12.89 6.37 -25.93
C VAL A 52 -13.90 5.26 -25.58
N GLU A 53 -13.89 4.16 -26.35
CA GLU A 53 -14.72 2.97 -26.09
C GLU A 53 -14.38 2.27 -24.77
N ALA A 54 -13.11 2.25 -24.35
CA ALA A 54 -12.67 1.63 -23.10
C ALA A 54 -13.05 2.46 -21.86
N ALA A 55 -13.41 3.73 -22.04
CA ALA A 55 -13.80 4.65 -20.98
C ALA A 55 -15.33 4.74 -20.77
N LYS A 56 -16.13 3.95 -21.50
CA LYS A 56 -17.61 3.99 -21.40
C LYS A 56 -18.12 3.50 -20.03
N ASP A 57 -17.45 2.53 -19.43
CA ASP A 57 -17.79 1.98 -18.11
C ASP A 57 -16.89 2.54 -16.98
N ALA A 58 -16.04 3.51 -17.28
CA ALA A 58 -15.11 4.09 -16.31
C ALA A 58 -15.81 5.08 -15.39
N SER A 59 -15.40 5.10 -14.11
CA SER A 59 -15.98 6.02 -13.13
C SER A 59 -15.62 7.48 -13.44
N GLU A 60 -16.56 8.39 -13.18
CA GLU A 60 -16.30 9.84 -13.18
C GLU A 60 -15.81 10.32 -11.80
N GLU A 61 -15.44 9.39 -10.92
CA GLU A 61 -14.83 9.69 -9.63
C GLU A 61 -13.54 10.52 -9.80
N ILE A 62 -13.46 11.59 -9.00
CA ILE A 62 -12.32 12.51 -9.00
C ILE A 62 -11.16 11.91 -8.21
N ILE A 63 -10.00 11.88 -8.85
CA ILE A 63 -8.76 11.33 -8.34
C ILE A 63 -7.75 12.46 -8.20
N TYR A 64 -7.20 12.59 -6.99
CA TYR A 64 -6.08 13.45 -6.70
C TYR A 64 -4.78 12.68 -6.87
N ARG A 65 -3.89 13.21 -7.70
CA ARG A 65 -2.51 12.75 -7.81
C ARG A 65 -1.65 13.60 -6.89
N ILE A 66 -1.13 12.98 -5.83
CA ILE A 66 -0.35 13.67 -4.80
C ILE A 66 1.09 13.19 -4.91
N ASP A 67 2.01 14.13 -5.06
CA ASP A 67 3.45 13.88 -5.11
C ASP A 67 4.02 13.81 -3.69
N ILE A 68 4.66 12.67 -3.41
CA ILE A 68 5.15 12.31 -2.09
C ILE A 68 6.68 12.35 -2.08
N PRO A 69 7.31 12.89 -1.02
CA PRO A 69 8.75 12.79 -0.83
C PRO A 69 9.24 11.33 -0.84
N ALA A 70 10.30 11.04 -1.59
CA ALA A 70 10.78 9.66 -1.79
C ALA A 70 11.27 8.95 -0.51
N ASN A 71 11.47 9.70 0.58
CA ASN A 71 11.86 9.21 1.89
C ASN A 71 10.67 8.90 2.83
N ARG A 72 9.42 9.18 2.43
CA ARG A 72 8.21 8.96 3.24
C ARG A 72 7.39 7.78 2.74
N TYR A 73 7.89 6.57 2.99
CA TYR A 73 7.24 5.33 2.59
C TYR A 73 5.89 5.08 3.25
N ASP A 74 5.67 5.70 4.41
CA ASP A 74 4.42 5.67 5.16
C ASP A 74 3.29 6.44 4.47
N LEU A 75 3.57 7.28 3.47
CA LEU A 75 2.58 8.08 2.76
C LEU A 75 2.23 7.53 1.37
N LEU A 76 2.64 6.30 1.04
CA LEU A 76 2.46 5.72 -0.30
C LEU A 76 1.06 5.15 -0.55
N CYS A 77 0.17 5.18 0.45
CA CYS A 77 -1.23 4.75 0.35
C CYS A 77 -2.18 5.75 1.02
N LEU A 78 -3.48 5.58 0.77
CA LEU A 78 -4.53 6.45 1.31
C LEU A 78 -4.55 6.42 2.85
N GLU A 79 -4.44 5.24 3.46
CA GLU A 79 -4.47 5.07 4.91
C GLU A 79 -3.31 5.81 5.60
N GLY A 80 -2.12 5.68 5.01
CA GLY A 80 -0.90 6.33 5.48
C GLY A 80 -0.97 7.85 5.36
N LEU A 81 -1.45 8.35 4.22
CA LEU A 81 -1.71 9.77 4.00
C LEU A 81 -2.70 10.34 5.02
N VAL A 82 -3.87 9.71 5.15
CA VAL A 82 -4.90 10.13 6.08
C VAL A 82 -4.37 10.14 7.51
N MET A 83 -3.67 9.09 7.93
CA MET A 83 -3.08 9.02 9.27
C MET A 83 -2.05 10.14 9.50
N GLY A 84 -1.14 10.37 8.55
CA GLY A 84 -0.13 11.42 8.64
C GLY A 84 -0.75 12.81 8.72
N LEU A 85 -1.73 13.10 7.87
CA LEU A 85 -2.46 14.37 7.85
C LEU A 85 -3.28 14.59 9.11
N GLN A 86 -3.98 13.56 9.63
CA GLN A 86 -4.76 13.70 10.87
C GLN A 86 -3.88 13.95 12.09
N VAL A 87 -2.69 13.34 12.16
CA VAL A 87 -1.70 13.60 13.22
C VAL A 87 -1.17 15.03 13.09
N PHE A 88 -0.86 15.49 11.88
CA PHE A 88 -0.40 16.85 11.62
C PHE A 88 -1.44 17.91 12.03
N MET A 89 -2.73 17.66 11.77
CA MET A 89 -3.84 18.50 12.21
C MET A 89 -4.11 18.45 13.73
N GLY A 90 -3.41 17.58 14.47
CA GLY A 90 -3.66 17.37 15.91
C GLY A 90 -4.99 16.69 16.23
N LYS A 91 -5.70 16.13 15.23
CA LYS A 91 -6.98 15.43 15.43
C LYS A 91 -6.79 14.08 16.12
N ILE A 92 -5.70 13.39 15.80
CA ILE A 92 -5.35 12.10 16.40
C ILE A 92 -3.93 12.14 16.96
N LYS A 93 -3.69 11.36 18.01
CA LYS A 93 -2.34 11.07 18.46
C LYS A 93 -1.73 10.01 17.53
N PHE A 94 -0.41 10.05 17.36
CA PHE A 94 0.28 9.04 16.57
C PHE A 94 -0.02 7.63 17.13
N PRO A 95 -0.50 6.69 16.29
CA PRO A 95 -0.91 5.37 16.78
C PRO A 95 0.30 4.55 17.24
N ARG A 96 0.09 3.76 18.29
CA ARG A 96 1.13 2.87 18.83
C ARG A 96 0.95 1.47 18.26
N PHE A 97 1.83 1.09 17.35
CA PHE A 97 1.88 -0.27 16.80
C PHE A 97 2.57 -1.21 17.80
N THR A 98 1.90 -2.31 18.17
CA THR A 98 2.46 -3.32 19.07
C THR A 98 2.29 -4.70 18.46
N LYS A 99 3.28 -5.57 18.67
CA LYS A 99 3.16 -6.98 18.30
C LYS A 99 2.26 -7.68 19.31
N VAL A 100 1.31 -8.46 18.82
CA VAL A 100 0.46 -9.32 19.63
C VAL A 100 0.91 -10.77 19.50
N GLY A 101 0.77 -11.55 20.57
CA GLY A 101 1.05 -12.98 20.55
C GLY A 101 0.03 -13.75 19.70
N PRO A 102 0.28 -15.04 19.40
CA PRO A 102 -0.69 -15.87 18.70
C PRO A 102 -2.02 -15.94 19.46
N VAL A 103 -3.13 -15.93 18.72
CA VAL A 103 -4.49 -15.98 19.28
C VAL A 103 -4.76 -17.40 19.76
N GLY A 104 -5.02 -17.56 21.07
CA GLY A 104 -5.34 -18.85 21.71
C GLY A 104 -4.28 -19.36 22.67
N LYS A 105 -4.70 -19.89 23.83
CA LYS A 105 -3.78 -20.51 24.80
C LYS A 105 -3.12 -21.74 24.16
N GLY A 106 -1.79 -21.77 24.15
CA GLY A 106 -1.00 -22.92 23.66
C GLY A 106 -0.80 -22.96 22.14
N VAL A 107 -1.27 -21.96 21.38
CA VAL A 107 -1.03 -21.90 19.94
C VAL A 107 0.40 -21.46 19.66
N ALA A 108 1.15 -22.28 18.92
CA ALA A 108 2.51 -21.94 18.52
C ALA A 108 2.52 -20.80 17.50
N PRO A 109 3.50 -19.88 17.55
CA PRO A 109 3.65 -18.84 16.53
C PRO A 109 3.99 -19.49 15.18
N GLN A 110 3.50 -18.86 14.10
CA GLN A 110 3.88 -19.24 12.74
C GLN A 110 5.38 -19.05 12.54
N LYS A 111 6.01 -19.97 11.81
CA LYS A 111 7.46 -19.96 11.57
C LYS A 111 7.75 -20.03 10.08
N LEU A 112 8.71 -19.21 9.65
CA LEU A 112 9.34 -19.28 8.35
C LEU A 112 10.78 -19.79 8.55
N ILE A 113 11.07 -20.95 7.97
CA ILE A 113 12.38 -21.60 8.06
C ILE A 113 13.15 -21.26 6.79
N VAL A 114 14.28 -20.55 6.93
CA VAL A 114 15.17 -20.21 5.81
C VAL A 114 16.26 -21.28 5.69
N THR A 115 16.38 -21.90 4.52
CA THR A 115 17.40 -22.93 4.28
C THR A 115 18.75 -22.31 3.89
N LYS A 116 19.84 -23.08 4.01
CA LYS A 116 21.17 -22.62 3.57
C LYS A 116 21.27 -22.45 2.05
N ALA A 117 20.43 -23.13 1.27
CA ALA A 117 20.44 -23.07 -0.19
C ALA A 117 20.12 -21.66 -0.71
N THR A 118 19.36 -20.86 0.06
CA THR A 118 19.00 -19.49 -0.34
C THR A 118 20.15 -18.50 -0.19
N ALA A 119 21.22 -18.83 0.54
CA ALA A 119 22.30 -17.90 0.91
C ALA A 119 22.97 -17.21 -0.30
N GLN A 120 23.11 -17.91 -1.42
CA GLN A 120 23.74 -17.36 -2.63
C GLN A 120 22.79 -16.50 -3.49
N ILE A 121 21.47 -16.63 -3.31
CA ILE A 121 20.46 -16.02 -4.19
C ILE A 121 19.69 -14.93 -3.43
N ARG A 122 19.07 -15.29 -2.31
CA ARG A 122 18.30 -14.40 -1.43
C ARG A 122 18.53 -14.84 0.02
N PRO A 123 19.55 -14.30 0.69
CA PRO A 123 20.03 -14.85 1.96
C PRO A 123 19.06 -14.67 3.14
N PHE A 124 18.16 -13.68 3.06
CA PHE A 124 17.27 -13.34 4.16
C PHE A 124 15.82 -13.28 3.71
N ALA A 125 14.92 -13.72 4.59
CA ALA A 125 13.48 -13.57 4.45
C ALA A 125 12.87 -13.24 5.82
N VAL A 126 11.88 -12.36 5.83
CA VAL A 126 11.12 -11.99 7.02
C VAL A 126 9.64 -12.13 6.72
N ALA A 127 8.85 -12.53 7.71
CA ALA A 127 7.41 -12.64 7.58
C ALA A 127 6.72 -12.16 8.86
N ALA A 128 5.50 -11.64 8.69
CA ALA A 128 4.62 -11.26 9.77
C ALA A 128 3.19 -11.69 9.43
N VAL A 129 2.36 -11.86 10.45
CA VAL A 129 0.94 -12.18 10.28
C VAL A 129 0.13 -11.02 10.84
N LEU A 130 -0.79 -10.52 10.03
CA LEU A 130 -1.84 -9.61 10.45
C LEU A 130 -3.14 -10.42 10.51
N ARG A 131 -3.82 -10.40 11.66
CA ARG A 131 -5.04 -11.19 11.89
C ARG A 131 -6.26 -10.30 11.86
N ASP A 132 -7.40 -10.91 11.56
CA ASP A 132 -8.72 -10.29 11.63
C ASP A 132 -8.83 -9.03 10.75
N ILE A 133 -8.14 -9.04 9.60
CA ILE A 133 -8.28 -7.98 8.59
C ILE A 133 -9.59 -8.19 7.83
N THR A 134 -10.41 -7.14 7.78
CA THR A 134 -11.57 -7.08 6.90
C THR A 134 -11.27 -6.18 5.72
N PHE A 135 -11.17 -6.77 4.52
CA PHE A 135 -10.99 -6.01 3.29
C PHE A 135 -12.34 -5.59 2.69
N THR A 136 -12.47 -4.31 2.39
CA THR A 136 -13.35 -3.80 1.35
C THR A 136 -12.62 -3.78 0.01
N LYS A 137 -13.34 -3.62 -1.11
CA LYS A 137 -12.74 -3.48 -2.44
C LYS A 137 -11.68 -2.37 -2.47
N ASP A 138 -12.02 -1.16 -2.02
CA ASP A 138 -11.08 -0.03 -2.02
C ASP A 138 -9.86 -0.28 -1.12
N SER A 139 -10.03 -0.90 0.06
CA SER A 139 -8.91 -1.19 0.95
C SER A 139 -8.00 -2.30 0.41
N TYR A 140 -8.55 -3.27 -0.33
CA TYR A 140 -7.77 -4.31 -0.98
C TYR A 140 -6.96 -3.73 -2.13
N ASP A 141 -7.59 -2.89 -2.96
CA ASP A 141 -6.91 -2.20 -4.06
C ASP A 141 -5.80 -1.28 -3.53
N SER A 142 -6.05 -0.52 -2.46
CA SER A 142 -5.04 0.30 -1.75
C SER A 142 -3.87 -0.54 -1.23
N PHE A 143 -4.18 -1.72 -0.67
CA PHE A 143 -3.16 -2.63 -0.14
C PHE A 143 -2.24 -3.20 -1.23
N ILE A 144 -2.81 -3.60 -2.37
CA ILE A 144 -2.03 -4.09 -3.52
C ILE A 144 -1.21 -2.96 -4.16
N ASP A 145 -1.80 -1.78 -4.32
CA ASP A 145 -1.10 -0.60 -4.87
C ASP A 145 0.09 -0.19 -3.98
N LEU A 146 -0.06 -0.23 -2.66
CA LEU A 146 1.05 0.00 -1.72
C LEU A 146 2.19 -0.99 -1.95
N GLN A 147 1.87 -2.27 -2.08
CA GLN A 147 2.86 -3.31 -2.33
C GLN A 147 3.62 -3.04 -3.64
N ASP A 148 2.92 -2.72 -4.71
CA ASP A 148 3.54 -2.48 -6.01
C ASP A 148 4.38 -1.18 -6.02
N LYS A 149 3.94 -0.12 -5.34
CA LYS A 149 4.74 1.10 -5.15
C LYS A 149 6.05 0.85 -4.40
N LEU A 150 6.00 0.06 -3.33
CA LEU A 150 7.20 -0.36 -2.60
C LEU A 150 8.11 -1.19 -3.51
N HIS A 151 7.55 -2.13 -4.27
CA HIS A 151 8.29 -2.95 -5.23
C HIS A 151 9.01 -2.13 -6.28
N GLN A 152 8.35 -1.14 -6.85
CA GLN A 152 8.92 -0.28 -7.90
C GLN A 152 10.03 0.62 -7.35
N ASN A 153 9.83 1.22 -6.18
CA ASN A 153 10.73 2.23 -5.62
C ASN A 153 11.80 1.62 -4.70
N ILE A 154 11.53 1.51 -3.40
CA ILE A 154 12.52 1.13 -2.38
C ILE A 154 13.11 -0.26 -2.62
N CYS A 155 12.31 -1.17 -3.17
CA CYS A 155 12.74 -2.53 -3.50
C CYS A 155 13.49 -2.65 -4.84
N ARG A 156 13.63 -1.56 -5.60
CA ARG A 156 14.28 -1.51 -6.93
C ARG A 156 13.74 -2.54 -7.90
N LYS A 157 12.46 -2.45 -8.24
CA LYS A 157 11.75 -3.43 -9.10
C LYS A 157 11.93 -4.87 -8.62
N ARG A 158 11.74 -5.09 -7.32
CA ARG A 158 11.89 -6.39 -6.62
C ARG A 158 13.31 -6.98 -6.59
N THR A 159 14.31 -6.25 -7.06
CA THR A 159 15.72 -6.70 -7.11
C THR A 159 16.28 -6.87 -5.70
N LEU A 160 16.01 -5.91 -4.81
CA LEU A 160 16.52 -5.94 -3.43
C LEU A 160 15.60 -6.71 -2.49
N VAL A 161 14.29 -6.43 -2.57
CA VAL A 161 13.27 -7.03 -1.69
C VAL A 161 12.06 -7.40 -2.52
N ALA A 162 11.51 -8.60 -2.30
CA ALA A 162 10.19 -8.94 -2.82
C ALA A 162 9.25 -9.16 -1.63
N ILE A 163 8.06 -8.59 -1.72
CA ILE A 163 7.01 -8.72 -0.71
C ILE A 163 5.93 -9.60 -1.34
N GLY A 164 5.52 -10.63 -0.62
CA GLY A 164 4.42 -11.52 -0.99
C GLY A 164 3.38 -11.54 0.12
N THR A 165 2.12 -11.51 -0.27
CA THR A 165 0.97 -11.53 0.64
C THR A 165 0.17 -12.79 0.38
N HIS A 166 -0.17 -13.52 1.43
CA HIS A 166 -0.85 -14.81 1.33
C HIS A 166 -2.03 -14.86 2.29
N ASP A 167 -3.10 -15.48 1.82
CA ASP A 167 -4.27 -15.82 2.63
C ASP A 167 -3.91 -16.98 3.57
N LEU A 168 -3.76 -16.68 4.86
CA LEU A 168 -3.33 -17.66 5.86
C LEU A 168 -4.39 -18.73 6.10
N ASP A 169 -5.67 -18.45 5.83
CA ASP A 169 -6.76 -19.42 6.06
C ASP A 169 -6.70 -20.59 5.07
N LYS A 170 -5.99 -20.42 3.95
CA LYS A 170 -5.80 -21.43 2.91
C LYS A 170 -4.51 -22.23 3.03
N LEU A 171 -3.64 -21.87 3.97
CA LEU A 171 -2.28 -22.41 4.07
C LEU A 171 -2.00 -22.90 5.50
N GLN A 172 -1.20 -23.95 5.62
CA GLN A 172 -0.76 -24.46 6.91
C GLN A 172 0.77 -24.56 6.94
N GLY A 173 1.34 -24.07 8.04
CA GLY A 173 2.79 -24.14 8.27
C GLY A 173 3.24 -25.52 8.78
N PRO A 174 4.56 -25.69 9.02
CA PRO A 174 5.60 -24.66 8.94
C PRO A 174 5.93 -24.26 7.50
N PHE A 175 6.28 -22.99 7.29
CA PHE A 175 6.67 -22.47 5.98
C PHE A 175 8.18 -22.59 5.80
N THR A 176 8.62 -22.97 4.60
CA THR A 176 10.04 -23.10 4.26
C THR A 176 10.37 -22.17 3.09
N PHE A 177 11.40 -21.35 3.25
CA PHE A 177 12.00 -20.55 2.20
C PHE A 177 13.27 -21.23 1.72
N ASP A 178 13.21 -21.80 0.51
CA ASP A 178 14.24 -22.66 -0.06
C ASP A 178 14.58 -22.27 -1.50
N ALA A 179 15.72 -22.75 -2.00
CA ALA A 179 16.16 -22.57 -3.38
C ALA A 179 16.40 -23.93 -4.03
N LYS A 180 15.69 -24.19 -5.14
CA LYS A 180 15.79 -25.44 -5.91
C LYS A 180 16.09 -25.16 -7.38
N SER A 181 16.55 -26.20 -8.08
CA SER A 181 16.69 -26.16 -9.53
C SER A 181 15.31 -25.97 -10.19
N PRO A 182 15.19 -25.25 -11.32
CA PRO A 182 13.91 -25.06 -12.01
C PRO A 182 13.16 -26.36 -12.38
N LYS A 183 13.88 -27.49 -12.47
CA LYS A 183 13.28 -28.80 -12.76
C LYS A 183 12.60 -29.46 -11.54
N ASP A 184 12.92 -28.96 -10.34
CA ASP A 184 12.51 -29.53 -9.05
C ASP A 184 11.56 -28.58 -8.27
N ILE A 185 11.02 -27.57 -8.96
CA ILE A 185 10.02 -26.60 -8.46
C ILE A 185 8.64 -26.99 -8.99
#